data_AF-A0A6A6NHW5-F1
#
_entry.id   AF-A0A6A6NHW5-F1
#
_cell.length_a   1.000
_cell.length_b   1.000
_cell.length_c   1.000
_cell.angle_alpha   90.00
_cell.angle_beta   90.00
_cell.angle_gamma   90.00
#
_symmetry.space_group_name_H-M   'P 1'
#
loop_
_entity.id
_entity.type
_entity.pdbx_description
1 polymer ?
#
loop_
_entity_poly.entity_id
_entity_poly.type
_entity_poly.pdbx_seq_one_letter_code
_entity_poly.pdbx_strand_id
1 'polypeptide(L)'
;MVGVFKRSFSFPNKLPNRPPKPSLSHHIRSISLPCRSHPLISQLRNGITELRIWPSKFDNRTFSWLCDGLSRLKEVHDSLDDILQLPQTQEFLRCHPTWVDNLLEDFLHFIDVYGIFQTSVLALREEHFAAQAATRKRDDSKIVLYIKSRKKMAKEMSKLAYTIPDISKCSVPGFDKLSITDAELVSIIEDVVEVTVSVSVAIFNGISLSFASRKSSWMGVMMRLPKRAKKVKAEEGIQELQKVNAESLWGLRKKGEEEVKMVLNGMQDLEGCIGGIESGGQKVFRSLINSRVSLLNALTQ
;
A
#
# COMPACT_ATOMS: atom_id res chain seq x y z
N MET A 1 9.95 57.54 -61.71
CA MET A 1 10.92 58.06 -62.71
C MET A 1 11.86 59.00 -61.95
N VAL A 2 13.15 58.62 -61.89
CA VAL A 2 14.38 59.43 -61.69
C VAL A 2 14.22 60.73 -60.87
N GLY A 3 14.81 60.93 -59.68
CA GLY A 3 16.12 60.55 -59.16
C GLY A 3 16.95 61.82 -58.97
N VAL A 4 17.32 62.21 -57.74
CA VAL A 4 18.46 63.12 -57.49
C VAL A 4 19.15 62.76 -56.18
N PHE A 5 20.39 62.31 -56.32
CA PHE A 5 21.40 62.14 -55.28
C PHE A 5 21.71 63.48 -54.60
N LYS A 6 21.76 63.51 -53.26
CA LYS A 6 22.63 64.44 -52.52
C LYS A 6 23.61 63.63 -51.68
N ARG A 7 24.86 63.56 -52.16
CA ARG A 7 26.02 63.19 -51.34
C ARG A 7 26.38 64.41 -50.48
N SER A 8 26.41 64.23 -49.17
CA SER A 8 27.16 65.10 -48.28
C SER A 8 28.29 64.27 -47.68
N PHE A 9 29.50 64.56 -48.14
CA PHE A 9 30.75 64.08 -47.57
C PHE A 9 30.96 64.73 -46.21
N SER A 10 31.40 63.95 -45.22
CA SER A 10 32.00 64.47 -44.00
C SER A 10 33.19 63.59 -43.64
N PHE A 11 34.35 64.24 -43.51
CA PHE A 11 35.69 63.69 -43.33
C PHE A 11 35.89 63.01 -41.97
N PRO A 12 36.92 62.16 -41.81
CA PRO A 12 37.11 61.32 -40.63
C PRO A 12 37.66 62.15 -39.47
N ASN A 13 36.84 62.39 -38.44
CA ASN A 13 37.34 62.86 -37.16
C ASN A 13 37.97 61.69 -36.40
N LYS A 14 39.31 61.60 -36.46
CA LYS A 14 40.10 60.86 -35.47
C LYS A 14 39.99 61.58 -34.14
N LEU A 15 39.27 60.99 -33.19
CA LEU A 15 39.33 61.34 -31.77
C LEU A 15 40.13 60.26 -31.04
N PRO A 16 41.17 60.62 -30.26
CA PRO A 16 41.89 59.67 -29.43
C PRO A 16 41.05 59.34 -28.20
N ASN A 17 41.02 58.07 -27.82
CA ASN A 17 40.56 57.55 -26.52
C ASN A 17 39.08 57.78 -26.18
N ARG A 18 38.20 56.96 -26.78
CA ARG A 18 36.89 56.64 -26.20
C ARG A 18 37.03 55.36 -25.36
N PRO A 19 36.64 55.33 -24.08
CA PRO A 19 36.58 54.08 -23.33
C PRO A 19 35.58 53.13 -24.02
N PRO A 20 35.84 51.81 -24.04
CA PRO A 20 34.95 50.86 -24.67
C PRO A 20 33.55 50.97 -24.04
N LYS A 21 32.52 51.08 -24.88
CA LYS A 21 31.13 50.91 -24.43
C LYS A 21 31.05 49.57 -23.69
N PRO A 22 30.46 49.49 -22.49
CA PRO A 22 30.23 48.20 -21.86
C PRO A 22 29.41 47.35 -22.84
N SER A 23 29.90 46.14 -23.09
CA SER A 23 29.19 45.13 -23.84
C SER A 23 27.78 45.03 -23.28
N LEU A 24 26.76 45.10 -24.15
CA LEU A 24 25.39 44.75 -23.79
C LEU A 24 25.46 43.43 -23.04
N SER A 25 25.06 43.44 -21.77
CA SER A 25 24.92 42.24 -20.98
C SER A 25 23.97 41.34 -21.75
N HIS A 26 24.48 40.27 -22.34
CA HIS A 26 23.64 39.20 -22.82
C HIS A 26 22.79 38.79 -21.63
N HIS A 27 21.48 38.99 -21.72
CA HIS A 27 20.55 38.32 -20.83
C HIS A 27 20.90 36.84 -20.93
N ILE A 28 21.54 36.31 -19.89
CA ILE A 28 21.65 34.88 -19.68
C ILE A 28 20.20 34.46 -19.53
N ARG A 29 19.59 34.00 -20.64
CA ARG A 29 18.33 33.27 -20.55
C ARG A 29 18.64 32.09 -19.66
N SER A 30 18.03 32.10 -18.49
CA SER A 30 18.06 30.99 -17.54
C SER A 30 17.81 29.72 -18.34
N ILE A 31 18.81 28.85 -18.41
CA ILE A 31 18.59 27.47 -18.82
C ILE A 31 17.75 26.86 -17.71
N SER A 32 16.43 26.83 -17.91
CA SER A 32 15.56 26.02 -17.06
C SER A 32 16.06 24.59 -17.18
N LEU A 33 16.74 24.12 -16.13
CA LEU A 33 17.02 22.70 -15.95
C LEU A 33 15.71 21.93 -16.19
N PRO A 34 15.76 20.72 -16.77
CA PRO A 34 14.56 19.91 -16.93
C PRO A 34 13.81 19.88 -15.60
N CYS A 35 12.52 20.23 -15.66
CA CYS A 35 11.66 20.42 -14.49
C CYS A 35 11.88 19.26 -13.52
N ARG A 36 12.32 19.56 -12.29
CA ARG A 36 12.33 18.55 -11.23
C ARG A 36 10.88 18.11 -11.03
N SER A 37 10.66 16.82 -10.92
CA SER A 37 9.37 16.26 -10.54
C SER A 37 8.87 16.94 -9.24
N HIS A 38 7.56 17.10 -9.13
CA HIS A 38 6.96 17.79 -7.98
C HIS A 38 7.42 17.11 -6.68
N PRO A 39 7.77 17.85 -5.61
CA PRO A 39 8.31 17.26 -4.39
C PRO A 39 7.40 16.18 -3.79
N LEU A 40 6.08 16.33 -3.87
CA LEU A 40 5.13 15.29 -3.44
C LEU A 40 5.19 14.02 -4.30
N ILE A 41 5.34 14.14 -5.63
CA ILE A 41 5.49 12.98 -6.53
C ILE A 41 6.79 12.24 -6.21
N SER A 42 7.88 12.97 -5.92
CA SER A 42 9.13 12.34 -5.50
C SER A 42 9.00 11.61 -4.16
N GLN A 43 8.27 12.17 -3.19
CA GLN A 43 8.00 11.50 -1.91
C GLN A 43 7.16 10.24 -2.09
N LEU A 44 6.09 10.32 -2.89
CA LEU A 44 5.25 9.19 -3.23
C LEU A 44 6.04 8.07 -3.92
N ARG A 45 6.88 8.42 -4.90
CA ARG A 45 7.76 7.46 -5.60
C ARG A 45 8.72 6.74 -4.65
N ASN A 46 9.28 7.45 -3.68
CA ASN A 46 10.11 6.85 -2.65
C ASN A 46 9.28 5.85 -1.81
N GLY A 47 8.08 6.24 -1.36
CA GLY A 47 7.18 5.35 -0.62
C GLY A 47 6.82 4.06 -1.38
N ILE A 48 6.50 4.18 -2.66
CA ILE A 48 6.23 3.05 -3.57
C ILE A 48 7.46 2.14 -3.69
N THR A 49 8.64 2.72 -3.89
CA THR A 49 9.89 1.95 -4.00
C THR A 49 10.16 1.17 -2.72
N GLU A 50 9.97 1.80 -1.56
CA GLU A 50 10.11 1.17 -0.26
C GLU A 50 9.12 0.02 -0.05
N LEU A 51 7.87 0.16 -0.52
CA LEU A 51 6.84 -0.88 -0.50
C LEU A 51 7.17 -2.05 -1.45
N ARG A 52 7.75 -1.79 -2.63
CA ARG A 52 8.14 -2.85 -3.58
C ARG A 52 9.20 -3.79 -2.99
N ILE A 53 10.14 -3.25 -2.22
CA ILE A 53 11.19 -4.05 -1.57
C ILE A 53 10.79 -4.55 -0.17
N TRP A 54 9.76 -3.97 0.45
CA TRP A 54 9.33 -4.27 1.82
C TRP A 54 9.08 -5.77 2.12
N PRO A 55 8.43 -6.56 1.23
CA PRO A 55 8.20 -7.98 1.49
C PRO A 55 9.50 -8.77 1.69
N SER A 56 10.61 -8.30 1.12
CA SER A 56 11.93 -8.95 1.19
C SER A 56 12.79 -8.52 2.39
N LYS A 57 12.40 -7.46 3.11
CA LYS A 57 13.22 -6.88 4.19
C LYS A 57 13.28 -7.73 5.46
N PHE A 58 12.42 -8.72 5.61
CA PHE A 58 12.32 -9.51 6.84
C PHE A 58 12.51 -10.99 6.52
N ASP A 59 13.53 -11.58 7.16
CA ASP A 59 13.85 -13.01 7.03
C ASP A 59 12.74 -13.94 7.54
N ASN A 60 11.87 -13.41 8.43
CA ASN A 60 10.69 -14.04 8.99
C ASN A 60 9.50 -13.07 8.99
N ARG A 61 8.30 -13.57 8.69
CA ARG A 61 7.06 -12.78 8.74
C ARG A 61 6.68 -12.53 10.21
N THR A 62 6.89 -11.32 10.70
CA THR A 62 6.57 -10.92 12.09
C THR A 62 5.35 -10.01 12.15
N PHE A 63 4.83 -9.78 13.35
CA PHE A 63 3.75 -8.82 13.55
C PHE A 63 4.21 -7.39 13.24
N SER A 64 5.46 -7.06 13.58
CA SER A 64 6.06 -5.77 13.21
C SER A 64 6.13 -5.59 11.69
N TRP A 65 6.43 -6.64 10.93
CA TRP A 65 6.39 -6.61 9.47
C TRP A 65 4.99 -6.19 8.99
N LEU A 66 3.94 -6.90 9.44
CA LEU A 66 2.56 -6.58 9.06
C LEU A 66 2.18 -5.12 9.37
N CYS A 67 2.51 -4.64 10.58
CA CYS A 67 2.20 -3.26 10.99
C CYS A 67 2.95 -2.24 10.14
N ASP A 68 4.23 -2.48 9.83
CA ASP A 68 5.03 -1.63 8.95
C ASP A 68 4.43 -1.58 7.53
N GLY A 69 3.98 -2.71 6.99
CA GLY A 69 3.30 -2.78 5.70
C GLY A 69 2.01 -1.94 5.66
N LEU A 70 1.14 -2.09 6.66
CA LEU A 70 -0.08 -1.28 6.78
C LEU A 70 0.22 0.21 6.96
N SER A 71 1.24 0.57 7.74
CA SER A 71 1.63 1.97 7.96
C SER A 71 2.13 2.62 6.67
N ARG A 72 3.04 1.95 5.95
CA ARG A 72 3.58 2.45 4.69
C ARG A 72 2.52 2.56 3.61
N LEU A 73 1.59 1.60 3.54
CA LEU A 73 0.49 1.67 2.58
C LEU A 73 -0.43 2.86 2.87
N LYS A 74 -0.74 3.13 4.15
CA LYS A 74 -1.46 4.35 4.54
C LYS A 74 -0.69 5.61 4.11
N GLU A 75 0.61 5.70 4.39
CA GLU A 75 1.44 6.87 4.03
C GLU A 75 1.46 7.13 2.52
N VAL A 76 1.49 6.07 1.70
CA VAL A 76 1.41 6.15 0.24
C VAL A 76 0.05 6.69 -0.21
N HIS A 77 -1.06 6.21 0.36
CA HIS A 77 -2.38 6.72 0.02
C HIS A 77 -2.65 8.15 0.52
N ASP A 78 -2.12 8.53 1.69
CA ASP A 78 -2.22 9.92 2.16
C ASP A 78 -1.43 10.86 1.23
N SER A 79 -0.23 10.46 0.82
CA SER A 79 0.58 11.22 -0.13
C SER A 79 -0.10 11.31 -1.50
N LEU A 80 -0.80 10.25 -1.93
CA LEU A 80 -1.61 10.29 -3.14
C LEU A 80 -2.78 11.26 -2.98
N ASP A 81 -3.51 11.23 -1.87
CA ASP A 81 -4.61 12.15 -1.58
C ASP A 81 -4.16 13.61 -1.65
N ASP A 82 -3.01 13.94 -1.07
CA ASP A 82 -2.39 15.28 -1.16
C ASP A 82 -2.12 15.69 -2.63
N ILE A 83 -1.66 14.75 -3.48
CA ILE A 83 -1.42 15.00 -4.90
C ILE A 83 -2.73 15.17 -5.67
N LEU A 84 -3.75 14.38 -5.38
CA LEU A 84 -5.08 14.43 -6.01
C LEU A 84 -5.81 15.75 -5.72
N GLN A 85 -5.51 16.39 -4.59
CA GLN A 85 -6.08 17.69 -4.21
C GLN A 85 -5.37 18.89 -4.88
N LEU A 86 -4.24 18.68 -5.57
CA LEU A 86 -3.56 19.78 -6.27
C LEU A 86 -4.41 20.30 -7.44
N PRO A 87 -4.49 21.62 -7.66
CA PRO A 87 -5.27 22.19 -8.76
C PRO A 87 -4.87 21.68 -10.15
N GLN A 88 -3.57 21.48 -10.40
CA GLN A 88 -3.10 20.96 -11.69
C GLN A 88 -3.53 19.50 -11.90
N THR A 89 -3.47 18.69 -10.84
CA THR A 89 -3.93 17.30 -10.85
C THR A 89 -5.43 17.23 -11.10
N GLN A 90 -6.23 18.06 -10.41
CA GLN A 90 -7.68 18.09 -10.60
C GLN A 90 -8.07 18.49 -12.03
N GLU A 91 -7.39 19.49 -12.61
CA GLU A 91 -7.63 19.89 -14.00
C GLU A 91 -7.31 18.75 -14.99
N PHE A 92 -6.18 18.06 -14.77
CA PHE A 92 -5.83 16.89 -15.55
C PHE A 92 -6.89 15.77 -15.44
N LEU A 93 -7.34 15.46 -14.21
CA LEU A 93 -8.35 14.44 -13.94
C LEU A 93 -9.69 14.77 -14.62
N ARG A 94 -10.14 16.03 -14.56
CA ARG A 94 -11.35 16.53 -15.25
C ARG A 94 -11.31 16.29 -16.74
N CYS A 95 -10.14 16.46 -17.35
CA CYS A 95 -9.96 16.26 -18.78
C CYS A 95 -9.99 14.78 -19.20
N HIS A 96 -9.91 13.85 -18.25
CA HIS A 96 -9.83 12.40 -18.49
C HIS A 96 -10.88 11.61 -17.68
N PRO A 97 -12.19 11.94 -17.81
CA PRO A 97 -13.22 11.38 -16.93
C PRO A 97 -13.32 9.86 -17.01
N THR A 98 -13.13 9.26 -18.19
CA THR A 98 -13.18 7.80 -18.37
C THR A 98 -12.06 7.06 -17.64
N TRP A 99 -10.88 7.67 -17.52
CA TRP A 99 -9.80 7.10 -16.73
C TRP A 99 -10.06 7.25 -15.24
N VAL A 100 -10.57 8.41 -14.82
CA VAL A 100 -10.97 8.65 -13.42
C VAL A 100 -12.07 7.70 -12.99
N ASP A 101 -13.06 7.42 -13.85
CA ASP A 101 -14.13 6.46 -13.56
C ASP A 101 -13.58 5.06 -13.28
N ASN A 102 -12.63 4.58 -14.10
CA ASN A 102 -11.98 3.29 -13.84
C ASN A 102 -11.21 3.31 -12.52
N LEU A 103 -10.50 4.40 -12.23
CA LEU A 103 -9.78 4.54 -10.97
C LEU A 103 -10.74 4.57 -9.77
N LEU A 104 -11.91 5.21 -9.90
CA LEU A 104 -12.95 5.21 -8.87
C LEU A 104 -13.50 3.82 -8.59
N GLU A 105 -13.61 2.96 -9.61
CA GLU A 105 -13.97 1.55 -9.48
C GLU A 105 -12.86 0.75 -8.77
N ASP A 106 -11.59 0.96 -9.14
CA ASP A 106 -10.45 0.32 -8.50
C ASP A 106 -10.39 0.67 -6.99
N PHE A 107 -10.58 1.95 -6.65
CA PHE A 107 -10.66 2.41 -5.26
C PHE A 107 -11.89 1.89 -4.52
N LEU A 108 -13.04 1.76 -5.19
CA LEU A 108 -14.23 1.15 -4.59
C LEU A 108 -13.96 -0.32 -4.24
N HIS A 109 -13.33 -1.07 -5.15
CA HIS A 109 -12.96 -2.46 -4.90
C HIS A 109 -11.99 -2.59 -3.73
N PHE A 110 -10.99 -1.70 -3.62
CA PHE A 110 -10.11 -1.66 -2.45
C PHE A 110 -10.88 -1.40 -1.16
N ILE A 111 -11.80 -0.44 -1.16
CA ILE A 111 -12.64 -0.11 0.00
C ILE A 111 -13.46 -1.33 0.41
N ASP A 112 -14.10 -2.03 -0.54
CA ASP A 112 -14.88 -3.24 -0.25
C ASP A 112 -14.02 -4.35 0.35
N VAL A 113 -12.85 -4.61 -0.23
CA VAL A 113 -11.88 -5.59 0.30
C VAL A 113 -11.46 -5.25 1.73
N TYR A 114 -11.09 -3.99 1.99
CA TYR A 114 -10.69 -3.55 3.32
C TYR A 114 -11.87 -3.49 4.31
N GLY A 115 -13.10 -3.29 3.84
CA GLY A 115 -14.33 -3.38 4.63
C GLY A 115 -14.62 -4.80 5.09
N ILE A 116 -14.50 -5.79 4.20
CA ILE A 116 -14.61 -7.22 4.55
C ILE A 116 -13.50 -7.62 5.52
N PHE A 117 -12.28 -7.13 5.29
CA PHE A 117 -11.14 -7.36 6.18
C PHE A 117 -11.43 -6.83 7.60
N GLN A 118 -11.86 -5.58 7.75
CA GLN A 118 -12.21 -5.02 9.06
C GLN A 118 -13.31 -5.80 9.76
N THR A 119 -14.37 -6.15 9.03
CA THR A 119 -15.49 -6.93 9.58
C THR A 119 -15.00 -8.29 10.09
N SER A 120 -14.09 -8.94 9.36
CA SER A 120 -13.48 -10.20 9.76
C SER A 120 -12.62 -10.05 11.02
N VAL A 121 -11.82 -8.97 11.11
CA VAL A 121 -10.95 -8.69 12.27
C VAL A 121 -11.77 -8.41 13.52
N LEU A 122 -12.84 -7.62 13.40
CA LEU A 122 -13.78 -7.34 14.49
C LEU A 122 -14.44 -8.63 15.01
N ALA A 123 -14.95 -9.48 14.11
CA ALA A 123 -15.54 -10.76 14.49
C ALA A 123 -14.53 -11.71 15.17
N LEU A 124 -13.27 -11.69 14.75
CA LEU A 124 -12.20 -12.45 15.42
C LEU A 124 -11.91 -11.89 16.82
N ARG A 125 -11.89 -10.56 16.97
CA ARG A 125 -11.62 -9.86 18.22
C ARG A 125 -12.69 -10.15 19.27
N GLU A 126 -13.96 -10.12 18.89
CA GLU A 126 -15.08 -10.45 19.79
C GLU A 126 -14.97 -11.89 20.33
N GLU A 127 -14.75 -12.85 19.43
CA GLU A 127 -14.58 -14.27 19.82
C GLU A 127 -13.30 -14.49 20.63
N HIS A 128 -12.24 -13.71 20.38
CA HIS A 128 -11.02 -13.75 21.17
C HIS A 128 -11.26 -13.35 22.63
N PHE A 129 -11.99 -12.25 22.87
CA PHE A 129 -12.33 -11.83 24.24
C PHE A 129 -13.24 -12.83 24.95
N ALA A 130 -14.23 -13.37 24.24
CA ALA A 130 -15.09 -14.42 24.78
C ALA A 130 -14.28 -15.66 25.17
N ALA A 131 -13.33 -16.07 24.33
CA ALA A 131 -12.41 -17.17 24.64
C ALA A 131 -11.48 -16.86 25.80
N GLN A 132 -10.94 -15.63 25.92
CA GLN A 132 -10.06 -15.26 27.02
C GLN A 132 -10.78 -15.39 28.37
N ALA A 133 -12.03 -14.93 28.45
CA ALA A 133 -12.88 -15.09 29.63
C ALA A 133 -13.22 -16.56 29.90
N ALA A 134 -13.50 -17.35 28.86
CA ALA A 134 -13.78 -18.77 28.98
C ALA A 134 -12.57 -19.60 29.41
N THR A 135 -11.35 -19.20 29.01
CA THR A 135 -10.11 -19.84 29.44
C THR A 135 -9.94 -19.75 30.95
N ARG A 136 -10.26 -18.59 31.56
CA ARG A 136 -10.27 -18.40 33.01
C ARG A 136 -11.29 -19.31 33.72
N LYS A 137 -12.42 -19.59 33.06
CA LYS A 137 -13.51 -20.45 33.56
C LYS A 137 -13.34 -21.94 33.19
N ARG A 138 -12.31 -22.30 32.41
CA ARG A 138 -12.10 -23.64 31.83
C ARG A 138 -13.32 -24.17 31.09
N ASP A 139 -13.97 -23.28 30.34
CA ASP A 139 -15.12 -23.59 29.48
C ASP A 139 -14.66 -23.80 28.03
N ASP A 140 -14.58 -25.06 27.63
CA ASP A 140 -14.10 -25.46 26.30
C ASP A 140 -15.09 -25.05 25.17
N SER A 141 -16.36 -24.76 25.48
CA SER A 141 -17.38 -24.48 24.45
C SER A 141 -17.11 -23.19 23.66
N LYS A 142 -16.71 -22.12 24.35
CA LYS A 142 -16.34 -20.82 23.74
C LYS A 142 -14.99 -20.88 23.03
N ILE A 143 -14.10 -21.75 23.47
CA ILE A 143 -12.81 -21.99 22.82
C ILE A 143 -13.01 -22.61 21.43
N VAL A 144 -13.95 -23.54 21.29
CA VAL A 144 -14.33 -24.12 19.99
C VAL A 144 -14.77 -23.03 19.00
N LEU A 145 -15.59 -22.08 19.46
CA LEU A 145 -16.07 -20.95 18.63
C LEU A 145 -14.91 -20.06 18.19
N TYR A 146 -13.98 -19.74 19.09
CA TYR A 146 -12.80 -18.97 18.74
C TYR A 146 -11.90 -19.67 17.72
N ILE A 147 -11.66 -20.98 17.87
CA ILE A 147 -10.92 -21.77 16.86
C ILE A 147 -11.63 -21.76 15.51
N LYS A 148 -12.97 -21.84 15.51
CA LYS A 148 -13.78 -21.73 14.28
C LYS A 148 -13.65 -20.33 13.67
N SER A 149 -13.66 -19.27 14.48
CA SER A 149 -13.48 -17.90 14.04
C SER A 149 -12.11 -17.67 13.40
N ARG A 150 -11.02 -18.21 13.99
CA ARG A 150 -9.68 -18.20 13.37
C ARG A 150 -9.66 -18.88 12.00
N LYS A 151 -10.30 -20.04 11.87
CA LYS A 151 -10.42 -20.72 10.57
C LYS A 151 -11.24 -19.93 9.56
N LYS A 152 -12.29 -19.23 10.01
CA LYS A 152 -13.08 -18.35 9.16
C LYS A 152 -12.23 -17.18 8.67
N MET A 153 -11.52 -16.50 9.57
CA MET A 153 -10.56 -15.45 9.24
C MET A 153 -9.56 -15.93 8.18
N ALA A 154 -8.94 -17.10 8.38
CA ALA A 154 -7.98 -17.63 7.41
C ALA A 154 -8.56 -17.79 6.00
N LYS A 155 -9.79 -18.34 5.91
CA LYS A 155 -10.49 -18.52 4.64
C LYS A 155 -10.83 -17.19 3.98
N GLU A 156 -11.37 -16.24 4.74
CA GLU A 156 -11.71 -14.92 4.21
C GLU A 156 -10.45 -14.19 3.71
N MET A 157 -9.35 -14.20 4.46
CA MET A 157 -8.10 -13.57 4.02
C MET A 157 -7.54 -14.22 2.76
N SER A 158 -7.60 -15.56 2.67
CA SER A 158 -7.23 -16.28 1.46
C SER A 158 -8.09 -15.89 0.25
N LYS A 159 -9.40 -15.67 0.46
CA LYS A 159 -10.32 -15.22 -0.57
C LYS A 159 -10.01 -13.79 -1.01
N LEU A 160 -9.81 -12.87 -0.06
CA LEU A 160 -9.46 -11.48 -0.36
C LEU A 160 -8.15 -11.36 -1.12
N ALA A 161 -7.14 -12.16 -0.76
CA ALA A 161 -5.86 -12.23 -1.48
C ALA A 161 -6.02 -12.68 -2.94
N TYR A 162 -7.06 -13.46 -3.25
CA TYR A 162 -7.38 -13.90 -4.61
C TYR A 162 -8.26 -12.91 -5.38
N THR A 163 -9.13 -12.16 -4.71
CA THR A 163 -10.06 -11.22 -5.37
C THR A 163 -9.45 -9.83 -5.59
N ILE A 164 -8.53 -9.39 -4.73
CA ILE A 164 -7.90 -8.07 -4.88
C ILE A 164 -7.07 -7.89 -6.17
N PRO A 165 -6.44 -8.92 -6.78
CA PRO A 165 -5.72 -8.74 -8.04
C PRO A 165 -6.62 -8.65 -9.27
N ASP A 166 -7.93 -8.89 -9.15
CA ASP A 166 -8.92 -8.78 -10.25
C ASP A 166 -9.27 -7.32 -10.59
N ILE A 167 -8.45 -6.39 -10.12
CA ILE A 167 -8.54 -4.98 -10.46
C ILE A 167 -8.28 -4.83 -11.95
N SER A 168 -9.14 -4.03 -12.58
CA SER A 168 -9.04 -3.72 -14.00
C SER A 168 -7.63 -3.23 -14.27
N LYS A 169 -6.85 -4.00 -15.03
CA LYS A 169 -5.62 -3.46 -15.63
C LYS A 169 -6.09 -2.38 -16.59
N CYS A 170 -6.16 -1.15 -16.09
CA CYS A 170 -6.52 0.05 -16.83
C CYS A 170 -5.57 0.22 -18.02
N SER A 171 -5.82 -0.50 -19.11
CA SER A 171 -5.23 -0.21 -20.40
C SER A 171 -6.14 0.83 -21.03
N VAL A 172 -5.86 2.10 -20.78
CA VAL A 172 -6.62 3.20 -21.39
C VAL A 172 -6.06 3.48 -22.78
N PRO A 173 -6.86 3.35 -23.85
CA PRO A 173 -6.55 3.95 -25.14
C PRO A 173 -6.71 5.47 -25.03
N GLY A 174 -5.70 6.27 -25.40
CA GLY A 174 -5.86 7.73 -25.53
C GLY A 174 -4.79 8.61 -24.91
N PHE A 175 -3.75 8.04 -24.30
CA PHE A 175 -2.66 8.79 -23.67
C PHE A 175 -1.50 9.18 -24.61
N ASP A 176 -1.67 9.01 -25.93
CA ASP A 176 -0.63 9.20 -26.95
C ASP A 176 -0.08 10.65 -27.04
N LYS A 177 -0.71 11.63 -26.37
CA LYS A 177 -0.31 13.04 -26.34
C LYS A 177 -0.30 13.66 -24.93
N LEU A 178 0.07 12.90 -23.91
CA LEU A 178 0.30 13.48 -22.58
C LEU A 178 1.52 14.41 -22.56
N SER A 179 1.46 15.46 -21.73
CA SER A 179 2.67 16.17 -21.34
C SER A 179 3.56 15.23 -20.50
N ILE A 180 4.86 15.52 -20.42
CA ILE A 180 5.80 14.72 -19.62
C ILE A 180 5.35 14.62 -18.15
N THR A 181 4.79 15.71 -17.61
CA THR A 181 4.29 15.77 -16.23
C THR A 181 3.04 14.94 -16.02
N ASP A 182 2.12 14.93 -16.98
CA ASP A 182 0.87 14.17 -16.87
C ASP A 182 1.13 12.66 -17.03
N ALA A 183 2.06 12.28 -17.92
CA ALA A 183 2.51 10.90 -18.04
C ALA A 183 3.18 10.40 -16.76
N GLU A 184 3.96 11.24 -16.08
CA GLU A 184 4.54 10.92 -14.77
C GLU A 184 3.44 10.71 -13.71
N LEU A 185 2.39 11.53 -13.73
CA LEU A 185 1.25 11.42 -12.80
C LEU A 185 0.42 10.15 -13.04
N VAL A 186 0.13 9.80 -14.30
CA VAL A 186 -0.59 8.55 -14.62
C VAL A 186 0.22 7.35 -14.15
N SER A 187 1.51 7.31 -14.50
CA SER A 187 2.40 6.22 -14.09
C SER A 187 2.51 6.09 -12.57
N ILE A 188 2.58 7.20 -11.82
CA ILE A 188 2.69 7.11 -10.36
C ILE A 188 1.40 6.61 -9.72
N ILE A 189 0.23 6.95 -10.27
CA ILE A 189 -1.06 6.47 -9.78
C ILE A 189 -1.23 4.97 -10.06
N GLU A 190 -0.85 4.51 -11.25
CA GLU A 190 -0.82 3.08 -11.59
C GLU A 190 0.11 2.30 -10.66
N ASP A 191 1.30 2.85 -10.37
CA ASP A 191 2.23 2.29 -9.41
C ASP A 191 1.60 2.19 -8.00
N VAL A 192 0.81 3.19 -7.55
CA VAL A 192 0.09 3.13 -6.27
C VAL A 192 -0.91 1.97 -6.26
N VAL A 193 -1.72 1.82 -7.32
CA VAL A 193 -2.68 0.71 -7.44
C VAL A 193 -1.94 -0.63 -7.36
N GLU A 194 -0.84 -0.78 -8.10
CA GLU A 194 -0.01 -2.00 -8.10
C GLU A 194 0.54 -2.34 -6.70
N VAL A 195 1.15 -1.36 -6.01
CA VAL A 195 1.70 -1.62 -4.67
C VAL A 195 0.59 -1.88 -3.66
N THR A 196 -0.58 -1.27 -3.81
CA THR A 196 -1.75 -1.53 -2.97
C THR A 196 -2.18 -2.99 -3.08
N VAL A 197 -2.29 -3.52 -4.31
CA VAL A 197 -2.60 -4.93 -4.55
C VAL A 197 -1.53 -5.83 -3.93
N SER A 198 -0.26 -5.64 -4.29
CA SER A 198 0.82 -6.54 -3.87
C SER A 198 1.01 -6.58 -2.36
N VAL A 199 0.95 -5.43 -1.68
CA VAL A 199 1.05 -5.33 -0.22
C VAL A 199 -0.16 -5.98 0.46
N SER A 200 -1.37 -5.72 -0.04
CA SER A 200 -2.60 -6.32 0.49
C SER A 200 -2.57 -7.85 0.38
N VAL A 201 -2.16 -8.39 -0.79
CA VAL A 201 -2.00 -9.83 -1.01
C VAL A 201 -1.00 -10.42 -0.01
N ALA A 202 0.15 -9.77 0.17
CA ALA A 202 1.18 -10.24 1.10
C ALA A 202 0.67 -10.27 2.55
N ILE A 203 -0.04 -9.22 2.98
CA ILE A 203 -0.63 -9.12 4.32
C ILE A 203 -1.72 -10.18 4.52
N PHE A 204 -2.67 -10.28 3.59
CA PHE A 204 -3.77 -11.24 3.68
C PHE A 204 -3.28 -12.68 3.66
N ASN A 205 -2.31 -13.02 2.81
CA ASN A 205 -1.67 -14.35 2.85
C ASN A 205 -0.94 -14.59 4.18
N GLY A 206 -0.26 -13.57 4.70
CA GLY A 206 0.38 -13.63 6.01
C GLY A 206 -0.59 -13.98 7.15
N ILE A 207 -1.73 -13.28 7.21
CA ILE A 207 -2.79 -13.53 8.20
C ILE A 207 -3.48 -14.88 7.95
N SER A 208 -3.76 -15.22 6.70
CA SER A 208 -4.35 -16.50 6.30
C SER A 208 -3.52 -17.68 6.81
N LEU A 209 -2.22 -17.67 6.52
CA LEU A 209 -1.28 -18.71 6.94
C LEU A 209 -1.06 -18.75 8.46
N SER A 210 -1.27 -17.65 9.17
CA SER A 210 -1.22 -17.62 10.64
C SER A 210 -2.38 -18.34 11.31
N PHE A 211 -3.56 -18.28 10.72
CA PHE A 211 -4.78 -18.84 11.30
C PHE A 211 -5.24 -20.14 10.62
N ALA A 212 -4.62 -20.52 9.52
CA ALA A 212 -4.79 -21.84 8.93
C ALA A 212 -4.32 -22.92 9.91
N SER A 213 -5.19 -23.88 10.21
CA SER A 213 -4.77 -25.02 11.03
C SER A 213 -3.76 -25.85 10.24
N ARG A 214 -2.50 -25.91 10.68
CA ARG A 214 -1.59 -26.96 10.21
C ARG A 214 -2.20 -28.29 10.63
N LYS A 215 -2.70 -29.10 9.69
CA LYS A 215 -2.97 -30.51 9.95
C LYS A 215 -1.61 -31.17 10.23
N SER A 216 -1.21 -31.25 11.49
CA SER A 216 0.08 -31.77 11.93
C SER A 216 0.23 -33.30 11.78
N SER A 217 -0.75 -34.05 11.24
CA SER A 217 -0.73 -35.53 11.34
C SER A 217 -0.88 -36.35 10.04
N TRP A 218 -1.33 -35.82 8.89
CA TRP A 218 -1.44 -36.67 7.67
C TRP A 218 -0.22 -36.61 6.75
N MET A 219 0.55 -35.51 6.73
CA MET A 219 1.70 -35.37 5.81
C MET A 219 2.94 -36.18 6.22
N GLY A 220 3.02 -36.68 7.45
CA GLY A 220 4.14 -37.50 7.92
C GLY A 220 4.20 -38.91 7.32
N VAL A 221 3.07 -39.42 6.79
CA VAL A 221 2.98 -40.78 6.24
C VAL A 221 3.20 -40.79 4.71
N MET A 222 2.97 -39.68 4.01
CA MET A 222 3.08 -39.64 2.54
C MET A 222 4.45 -39.16 2.01
N MET A 223 5.34 -38.65 2.87
CA MET A 223 6.68 -38.15 2.48
C MET A 223 7.82 -39.13 2.80
N ARG A 224 7.59 -40.44 2.63
CA ARG A 224 8.69 -41.43 2.48
C ARG A 224 8.98 -41.65 1.00
N LEU A 225 9.41 -40.61 0.30
CA LEU A 225 10.04 -40.71 -1.01
C LEU A 225 11.26 -39.78 -1.03
N PRO A 226 12.47 -40.26 -1.35
CA PRO A 226 13.67 -39.46 -1.27
C PRO A 226 13.88 -38.74 -2.60
N LYS A 227 13.60 -37.44 -2.69
CA LYS A 227 14.19 -36.60 -3.75
C LYS A 227 14.62 -35.25 -3.20
N ARG A 228 15.93 -35.00 -3.35
CA ARG A 228 16.61 -33.71 -3.18
C ARG A 228 15.86 -32.65 -3.98
N ALA A 229 15.10 -31.80 -3.30
CA ALA A 229 14.62 -30.54 -3.83
C ALA A 229 15.09 -29.46 -2.86
N LYS A 230 15.65 -28.38 -3.42
CA LYS A 230 16.02 -27.15 -2.74
C LYS A 230 14.90 -26.80 -1.75
N LYS A 231 15.22 -26.69 -0.46
CA LYS A 231 14.28 -26.36 0.61
C LYS A 231 13.76 -24.95 0.37
N VAL A 232 12.77 -24.80 -0.51
CA VAL A 232 11.95 -23.59 -0.59
C VAL A 232 11.33 -23.49 0.79
N LYS A 233 11.74 -22.48 1.58
CA LYS A 233 11.12 -22.18 2.88
C LYS A 233 9.63 -22.14 2.61
N ALA A 234 8.87 -23.07 3.20
CA ALA A 234 7.42 -22.99 3.16
C ALA A 234 7.06 -21.58 3.65
N GLU A 235 6.20 -20.86 2.94
CA GLU A 235 5.78 -19.53 3.40
C GLU A 235 5.19 -19.65 4.80
N GLU A 236 5.93 -19.17 5.78
CA GLU A 236 5.50 -19.20 7.17
C GLU A 236 4.54 -18.02 7.40
N GLY A 237 3.40 -18.30 8.04
CA GLY A 237 2.53 -17.24 8.55
C GLY A 237 3.23 -16.41 9.62
N ILE A 238 2.58 -15.33 10.05
CA ILE A 238 3.09 -14.43 11.10
C ILE A 238 3.30 -15.21 12.41
N GLN A 239 4.54 -15.19 12.90
CA GLN A 239 5.00 -16.01 14.03
C GLN A 239 4.21 -15.75 15.31
N GLU A 240 3.96 -14.47 15.64
CA GLU A 240 3.28 -14.05 16.85
C GLU A 240 1.81 -14.47 16.85
N LEU A 241 1.14 -14.45 15.70
CA LEU A 241 -0.24 -14.91 15.54
C LEU A 241 -0.39 -16.43 15.67
N GLN A 242 0.72 -17.17 15.57
CA GLN A 242 0.77 -18.63 15.72
C GLN A 242 1.13 -19.08 17.15
N LYS A 243 1.62 -18.19 18.03
CA LYS A 243 2.08 -18.52 19.39
C LYS A 243 1.03 -19.28 20.21
N VAL A 244 -0.24 -18.89 20.11
CA VAL A 244 -1.36 -19.64 20.67
C VAL A 244 -1.88 -20.59 19.60
N ASN A 245 -1.45 -21.85 19.62
CA ASN A 245 -1.97 -22.87 18.70
C ASN A 245 -3.36 -23.37 19.16
N ALA A 246 -4.20 -23.84 18.23
CA ALA A 246 -5.49 -24.44 18.56
C ALA A 246 -5.36 -25.65 19.50
N GLU A 247 -4.24 -26.38 19.42
CA GLU A 247 -3.94 -27.54 20.27
C GLU A 247 -3.69 -27.13 21.74
N SER A 248 -3.05 -25.97 21.99
CA SER A 248 -2.82 -25.50 23.36
C SER A 248 -4.07 -24.92 24.02
N LEU A 249 -5.10 -24.63 23.23
CA LEU A 249 -6.40 -24.18 23.70
C LEU A 249 -7.34 -25.34 24.07
N TRP A 250 -7.04 -26.58 23.66
CA TRP A 250 -7.92 -27.72 23.92
C TRP A 250 -7.74 -28.32 25.32
N GLY A 251 -8.85 -28.84 25.87
CA GLY A 251 -8.84 -29.64 27.09
C GLY A 251 -8.40 -28.86 28.33
N LEU A 252 -8.80 -27.59 28.45
CA LEU A 252 -8.38 -26.71 29.55
C LEU A 252 -8.74 -27.28 30.93
N ARG A 253 -9.81 -28.09 31.02
CA ARG A 253 -10.18 -28.80 32.26
C ARG A 253 -9.12 -29.79 32.75
N LYS A 254 -8.30 -30.33 31.84
CA LYS A 254 -7.23 -31.30 32.15
C LYS A 254 -5.89 -30.62 32.43
N LYS A 255 -5.80 -29.29 32.24
CA LYS A 255 -4.57 -28.52 32.41
C LYS A 255 -4.38 -28.03 33.84
N GLY A 256 -3.12 -28.01 34.28
CA GLY A 256 -2.73 -27.37 35.54
C GLY A 256 -2.87 -25.84 35.49
N GLU A 257 -2.84 -25.18 36.64
CA GLU A 257 -2.99 -23.72 36.71
C GLU A 257 -1.90 -22.97 35.97
N GLU A 258 -0.65 -23.43 36.05
CA GLU A 258 0.48 -22.79 35.37
C GLU A 258 0.35 -22.90 33.84
N GLU A 259 -0.16 -24.02 33.32
CA GLU A 259 -0.43 -24.17 31.89
C GLU A 259 -1.55 -23.22 31.42
N VAL A 260 -2.61 -23.09 32.20
CA VAL A 260 -3.72 -22.16 31.90
C VAL A 260 -3.20 -20.72 31.91
N LYS A 261 -2.35 -20.36 32.87
CA LYS A 261 -1.70 -19.04 32.95
C LYS A 261 -0.82 -18.76 31.74
N MET A 262 -0.02 -19.73 31.30
CA MET A 262 0.77 -19.63 30.07
C MET A 262 -0.09 -19.39 28.82
N VAL A 263 -1.23 -20.09 28.71
CA VAL A 263 -2.20 -19.87 27.62
C VAL A 263 -2.78 -18.44 27.69
N LEU A 264 -3.19 -17.97 28.87
CA LEU A 264 -3.73 -16.62 29.05
C LEU A 264 -2.73 -15.52 28.69
N ASN A 265 -1.45 -15.68 29.09
CA ASN A 265 -0.39 -14.74 28.71
C ASN A 265 -0.22 -14.68 27.19
N GLY A 266 -0.19 -15.84 26.52
CA GLY A 266 -0.12 -15.89 25.05
C GLY A 266 -1.35 -15.28 24.38
N MET A 267 -2.54 -15.42 24.98
CA MET A 267 -3.76 -14.76 24.48
C MET A 267 -3.66 -13.24 24.63
N GLN A 268 -3.07 -12.73 25.70
CA GLN A 268 -2.88 -11.29 25.90
C GLN A 268 -1.90 -10.68 24.87
N ASP A 269 -0.82 -11.38 24.53
CA ASP A 269 0.08 -10.97 23.44
C ASP A 269 -0.66 -10.89 22.10
N LEU A 270 -1.55 -11.86 21.85
CA LEU A 270 -2.35 -11.93 20.62
C LEU A 270 -3.41 -10.83 20.56
N GLU A 271 -3.97 -10.42 21.70
CA GLU A 271 -4.90 -9.29 21.81
C GLU A 271 -4.26 -8.00 21.25
N GLY A 272 -3.02 -7.71 21.66
CA GLY A 272 -2.26 -6.58 21.13
C GLY A 272 -2.03 -6.68 19.62
N CYS A 273 -1.76 -7.88 19.12
CA CYS A 273 -1.61 -8.12 17.68
C CYS A 273 -2.93 -7.85 16.92
N ILE A 274 -4.05 -8.39 17.41
CA ILE A 274 -5.38 -8.17 16.80
C ILE A 274 -5.74 -6.68 16.79
N GLY A 275 -5.51 -5.98 17.90
CA GLY A 275 -5.76 -4.54 18.00
C GLY A 275 -4.92 -3.71 17.02
N GLY A 276 -3.65 -4.09 16.80
CA GLY A 276 -2.81 -3.41 15.80
C GLY A 276 -3.21 -3.71 14.35
N ILE A 277 -3.64 -4.95 14.04
CA ILE A 277 -4.21 -5.31 12.73
C ILE A 277 -5.46 -4.45 12.47
N GLU A 278 -6.36 -4.35 13.44
CA GLU A 278 -7.58 -3.54 13.34
C GLU A 278 -7.26 -2.07 13.11
N SER A 279 -6.39 -1.49 13.95
CA SER A 279 -6.01 -0.08 13.85
C SER A 279 -5.32 0.24 12.53
N GLY A 280 -4.35 -0.59 12.11
CA GLY A 280 -3.64 -0.42 10.85
C GLY A 280 -4.57 -0.55 9.64
N GLY A 281 -5.42 -1.58 9.63
CA GLY A 281 -6.42 -1.79 8.58
C GLY A 281 -7.43 -0.65 8.49
N GLN A 282 -7.84 -0.09 9.62
CA GLN A 282 -8.74 1.06 9.67
C GLN A 282 -8.13 2.33 9.11
N LYS A 283 -6.82 2.55 9.34
CA LYS A 283 -6.11 3.69 8.78
C LYS A 283 -6.03 3.59 7.26
N VAL A 284 -5.64 2.42 6.71
CA VAL A 284 -5.59 2.21 5.25
C VAL A 284 -6.95 2.41 4.61
N PHE A 285 -8.01 1.83 5.18
CA PHE A 285 -9.38 2.01 4.68
C PHE A 285 -9.82 3.47 4.62
N ARG A 286 -9.49 4.28 5.65
CA ARG A 286 -9.79 5.72 5.63
C ARG A 286 -9.00 6.45 4.55
N SER A 287 -7.72 6.16 4.38
CA SER A 287 -6.89 6.77 3.34
C SER A 287 -7.39 6.43 1.93
N LEU A 288 -7.87 5.20 1.70
CA LEU A 288 -8.53 4.78 0.46
C LEU A 288 -9.82 5.57 0.18
N ILE A 289 -10.66 5.75 1.20
CA ILE A 289 -11.86 6.59 1.08
C ILE A 289 -11.50 8.03 0.72
N ASN A 290 -10.50 8.61 1.39
CA ASN A 290 -10.06 9.98 1.13
C ASN A 290 -9.61 10.15 -0.32
N SER A 291 -8.74 9.26 -0.81
CA SER A 291 -8.30 9.25 -2.21
C SER A 291 -9.49 9.18 -3.17
N ARG A 292 -10.47 8.30 -2.90
CA ARG A 292 -11.67 8.18 -3.73
C ARG A 292 -12.54 9.44 -3.71
N VAL A 293 -12.69 10.09 -2.55
CA VAL A 293 -13.40 11.36 -2.41
C VAL A 293 -12.71 12.46 -3.21
N SER A 294 -11.37 12.52 -3.17
CA SER A 294 -10.60 13.48 -3.96
C SER A 294 -10.77 13.28 -5.47
N LEU A 295 -10.84 12.03 -5.94
CA LEU A 295 -11.19 11.71 -7.33
C LEU A 295 -12.61 12.14 -7.71
N LEU A 296 -13.60 11.87 -6.85
CA LEU A 296 -14.98 12.31 -7.08
C LEU A 296 -15.10 13.84 -7.13
N ASN A 297 -14.36 14.54 -6.27
CA ASN A 297 -14.33 16.00 -6.23
C ASN A 297 -13.76 16.56 -7.54
N ALA A 298 -12.77 15.90 -8.14
CA ALA A 298 -12.23 16.31 -9.44
C ALA A 298 -13.29 16.24 -10.54
N LEU A 299 -14.20 15.26 -10.54
CA LEU A 299 -15.26 15.14 -11.56
C LEU A 299 -16.47 16.07 -11.35
N THR A 300 -16.63 16.63 -10.16
CA THR A 300 -17.86 17.33 -9.75
C THR A 300 -17.71 18.85 -9.62
N GLN A 301 -16.49 19.33 -9.39
CA GLN A 301 -16.14 20.76 -9.35
C GLN A 301 -15.68 21.26 -10.71
#